data_AF-A0A9N9JJJ0-F1
#
_entry.id   AF-A0A9N9JJJ0-F1
#
_cell.length_a   1.000
_cell.length_b   1.000
_cell.length_c   1.000
_cell.angle_alpha   90.00
_cell.angle_beta   90.00
_cell.angle_gamma   90.00
#
_symmetry.space_group_name_H-M   'P 1'
#
loop_
_entity.id
_entity.type
_entity.pdbx_description
1 polymer ?
#
loop_
_entity_poly.entity_id
_entity_poly.type
_entity_poly.pdbx_seq_one_letter_code
_entity_poly.pdbx_strand_id
1 'polypeptide(L)' 'VVWKLADKLTTTFQLSDPTIHELFKDSKEINETGFLLIATCYAKGIEKLNLIYNQEILKTEKKDIKGRR' A
#
# COMPACT_ATOMS: atom_id res chain seq x y z
N VAL A 1 5.31 -5.76 18.22
CA VAL A 1 4.25 -6.56 17.58
C VAL A 1 3.79 -5.95 16.26
N VAL A 2 3.51 -4.63 16.21
CA VAL A 2 3.10 -3.90 14.98
C VAL A 2 4.15 -3.95 13.85
N TRP A 3 5.43 -3.71 14.16
CA TRP A 3 6.50 -3.70 13.15
C TRP A 3 6.64 -5.03 12.40
N LYS A 4 6.49 -6.16 13.09
CA LYS A 4 6.54 -7.49 12.45
C LYS A 4 5.40 -7.70 11.45
N LEU A 5 4.23 -7.13 11.72
CA LEU A 5 3.09 -7.18 10.80
C LEU A 5 3.32 -6.26 9.59
N ALA A 6 3.86 -5.06 9.82
CA ALA A 6 4.23 -4.15 8.74
C ALA A 6 5.25 -4.81 7.80
N ASP A 7 6.31 -5.41 8.34
CA ASP A 7 7.30 -6.13 7.55
C ASP A 7 6.66 -7.26 6.74
N LYS A 8 5.83 -8.10 7.37
CA LYS A 8 5.12 -9.20 6.69
C LYS A 8 4.28 -8.67 5.52
N LEU A 9 3.55 -7.57 5.71
CA LEU A 9 2.75 -6.95 4.65
C LEU A 9 3.62 -6.39 3.53
N THR A 10 4.68 -5.66 3.86
CA THR A 10 5.59 -5.08 2.86
C THR A 10 6.24 -6.16 2.00
N THR A 11 6.72 -7.24 2.61
CA THR A 11 7.29 -8.38 1.87
C THR A 11 6.24 -9.00 0.95
N THR A 12 5.02 -9.18 1.45
CA THR A 12 3.91 -9.79 0.70
C THR A 12 3.55 -9.01 -0.56
N PHE A 13 3.52 -7.67 -0.49
CA PHE A 13 3.23 -6.82 -1.64
C PHE A 13 4.41 -6.62 -2.61
N GLN A 14 5.61 -7.06 -2.24
CA GLN A 14 6.82 -6.99 -3.08
C GLN A 14 7.13 -8.31 -3.81
N LEU A 15 6.41 -9.39 -3.51
CA LEU A 15 6.59 -10.67 -4.20
C LEU A 15 6.08 -10.60 -5.64
N SER A 16 6.79 -11.30 -6.53
CA SER A 16 6.39 -11.46 -7.95
C SER A 16 5.13 -12.31 -8.10
N ASP A 17 4.93 -13.31 -7.24
CA ASP A 17 3.70 -14.07 -7.13
C ASP A 17 3.11 -13.92 -5.70
N PRO A 18 2.00 -13.19 -5.57
CA PRO A 18 1.35 -12.93 -4.29
C PRO A 18 0.62 -14.14 -3.73
N THR A 19 0.17 -15.08 -4.58
CA THR A 19 -0.64 -16.23 -4.15
C THR A 19 0.15 -17.24 -3.31
N ILE A 20 1.49 -17.15 -3.39
CA ILE A 20 2.43 -17.94 -2.58
C ILE A 20 2.33 -17.57 -1.10
N HIS A 21 1.97 -16.33 -0.77
CA HIS A 21 1.97 -15.87 0.60
C HIS A 21 0.66 -16.21 1.33
N GLU A 22 0.79 -16.66 2.58
CA GLU A 22 -0.34 -17.10 3.42
C GLU A 22 -1.48 -16.07 3.54
N LEU A 23 -1.16 -14.78 3.45
CA LEU A 23 -2.15 -13.70 3.55
C LEU A 23 -3.16 -13.70 2.40
N PHE A 24 -2.80 -14.26 1.25
CA PHE A 24 -3.62 -14.25 0.04
C PHE A 24 -4.17 -15.63 -0.34
N LYS A 25 -3.69 -16.68 0.33
CA LYS A 25 -3.93 -18.09 -0.02
C LYS A 25 -5.41 -18.51 0.04
N ASP A 26 -6.19 -17.95 0.97
CA ASP A 26 -7.57 -18.39 1.24
C ASP A 26 -8.64 -17.33 0.88
N SER A 27 -8.28 -16.31 0.11
CA SER A 27 -9.20 -15.22 -0.23
C SER A 27 -9.85 -15.46 -1.60
N LYS A 28 -11.18 -15.52 -1.64
CA LYS A 28 -11.95 -15.73 -2.89
C LYS A 28 -11.81 -14.54 -3.85
N GLU A 29 -11.53 -13.37 -3.30
CA GLU A 29 -11.34 -12.12 -4.00
C GLU A 29 -9.94 -11.99 -4.60
N ILE A 30 -8.98 -12.85 -4.22
CA ILE A 30 -7.62 -12.88 -4.80
C ILE A 30 -7.62 -13.81 -6.03
N ASN A 31 -8.39 -13.42 -7.03
CA ASN A 31 -8.15 -13.84 -8.41
C ASN A 31 -7.19 -12.85 -9.10
N GLU A 32 -6.76 -13.12 -10.33
CA GLU A 32 -5.82 -12.26 -11.07
C GLU A 32 -6.27 -10.79 -11.09
N THR A 33 -7.55 -10.54 -11.37
CA THR A 33 -8.13 -9.19 -11.40
C THR A 33 -8.13 -8.53 -10.03
N GLY A 34 -8.55 -9.27 -8.99
CA GLY A 34 -8.58 -8.76 -7.62
C GLY A 34 -7.19 -8.43 -7.10
N PHE A 35 -6.19 -9.26 -7.43
CA PHE A 35 -4.81 -8.94 -7.10
C PHE A 35 -4.32 -7.68 -7.80
N LEU A 36 -4.55 -7.54 -9.11
CA LEU A 36 -4.15 -6.33 -9.86
C LEU A 36 -4.76 -5.06 -9.25
N LEU A 37 -6.02 -5.11 -8.82
CA LEU A 37 -6.67 -3.99 -8.15
C LEU A 37 -5.97 -3.64 -6.83
N ILE A 38 -5.70 -4.63 -5.99
CA ILE A 38 -5.04 -4.39 -4.70
C ILE A 38 -3.61 -3.88 -4.91
N ALA A 39 -2.85 -4.46 -5.84
CA ALA A 39 -1.50 -4.00 -6.18
C ALA A 39 -1.50 -2.55 -6.68
N THR A 40 -2.47 -2.19 -7.52
CA THR A 40 -2.66 -0.81 -8.00
C THR A 40 -3.00 0.14 -6.85
N CYS A 41 -3.89 -0.28 -5.94
CA CYS A 41 -4.24 0.50 -4.76
C CYS A 41 -3.04 0.69 -3.82
N TYR A 42 -2.22 -0.35 -3.63
CA TYR A 42 -1.01 -0.29 -2.83
C TYR A 42 0.01 0.71 -3.40
N ALA A 43 0.26 0.66 -4.71
CA ALA A 43 1.14 1.61 -5.39
C ALA A 43 0.66 3.06 -5.23
N LYS A 44 -0.63 3.31 -5.47
CA LYS A 44 -1.25 4.64 -5.24
C LYS A 44 -1.16 5.08 -3.77
N GLY A 45 -1.26 4.14 -2.84
CA GLY A 45 -1.09 4.38 -1.41
C GLY A 45 0.32 4.87 -1.08
N ILE A 46 1.35 4.24 -1.64
CA ILE A 46 2.75 4.67 -1.47
C ILE A 46 2.96 6.08 -2.00
N GLU A 47 2.51 6.36 -3.23
CA GLU A 47 2.60 7.70 -3.83
C GLU A 47 1.96 8.76 -2.92
N LYS A 48 0.76 8.46 -2.40
CA LYS A 48 0.05 9.37 -1.51
C LYS A 48 0.75 9.57 -0.18
N LEU A 49 1.34 8.53 0.40
CA LEU A 49 2.12 8.65 1.65
C LEU A 49 3.37 9.50 1.44
N ASN A 50 4.09 9.31 0.33
CA ASN A 50 5.26 10.11 -0.01
C ASN A 50 4.88 11.58 -0.22
N LEU A 51 3.76 11.84 -0.90
CA LEU A 51 3.21 13.20 -1.07
C LEU A 51 2.94 13.86 0.30
N ILE A 52 2.26 13.14 1.22
CA ILE A 52 1.98 13.65 2.57
C ILE A 52 3.28 13.94 3.32
N TYR A 53 4.26 13.05 3.24
CA TYR A 53 5.57 13.24 3.88
C TYR A 53 6.29 14.49 3.33
N ASN A 54 6.30 14.67 2.01
CA ASN A 54 6.90 15.83 1.36
C ASN A 54 6.20 17.14 1.76
N GLN A 55 4.87 17.12 1.90
CA GLN A 55 4.09 18.30 2.30
C GLN A 55 4.23 18.64 3.78
N GLU A 56 4.09 17.65 4.68
CA GLU A 56 3.96 17.91 6.11
C GLU A 56 5.30 17.88 6.86
N ILE A 57 6.25 17.04 6.43
CA ILE A 57 7.55 16.88 7.10
C ILE A 57 8.61 17.72 6.38
N LEU A 58 8.85 17.45 5.09
CA LEU A 58 9.90 18.14 4.34
C LEU A 58 9.52 19.56 3.93
N LYS A 59 8.21 19.84 3.81
CA LYS A 59 7.64 21.11 3.34
C LYS A 59 8.15 21.52 1.94
N THR A 60 8.54 20.53 1.13
CA THR A 60 9.04 20.74 -0.25
C THR A 60 7.90 20.84 -1.26
N GLU A 61 6.72 20.31 -0.92
CA GLU A 61 5.52 20.37 -1.74
C GLU A 61 4.42 21.23 -1.10
N LYS A 62 3.58 21.84 -1.94
CA LYS A 62 2.44 22.62 -1.48
C LYS A 62 1.42 21.70 -0.81
N LYS A 63 1.04 22.03 0.42
CA LYS A 63 0.02 21.30 1.18
C LYS A 63 -1.32 21.32 0.45
N ASP A 64 -1.83 20.14 0.10
CA ASP A 64 -3.21 20.01 -0.38
C ASP A 64 -4.16 19.96 0.82
N ILE A 65 -5.02 20.98 0.93
CA ILE A 65 -6.02 21.11 2.00
C ILE A 65 -7.40 20.58 1.57
N LYS A 66 -7.54 20.07 0.35
CA LYS A 66 -8.83 19.66 -0.20
C LYS A 66 -9.41 18.47 0.58
N GLY A 67 -10.63 18.66 1.09
CA GLY A 67 -11.35 17.62 1.85
C GLY A 67 -11.04 17.58 3.35
N ARG A 68 -10.14 18.44 3.86
CA ARG A 68 -9.95 18.66 5.30
C ARG A 68 -11.05 19.60 5.77
N ARG A 69 -12.06 19.04 6.47
CA ARG A 69 -13.08 19.82 7.20
C ARG A 69 -12.62 20.07 8.62
#